data_AF-A0A850MIG9-F1
#
_entry.id   AF-A0A850MIG9-F1
#
_cell.length_a   1.000
_cell.length_b   1.000
_cell.length_c   1.000
_cell.angle_alpha   90.00
_cell.angle_beta   90.00
_cell.angle_gamma   90.00
#
_symmetry.space_group_name_H-M   'P 1'
#
loop_
_entity.id
_entity.type
_entity.pdbx_description
1 polymer ?
#
loop_
_entity_poly.entity_id
_entity_poly.type
_entity_poly.pdbx_seq_one_letter_code
_entity_poly.pdbx_strand_id
1 'polypeptide(L)'
;MIPYSGMTKVEDGLHKYELRLLTYKSELFYDLNKCIGCLFCIQTCPKEAITRTVEKGVAYNVVDMEKCAMCGICDYICPSGAFQFFIEGTRKILLVDNKSLPKLVVTEISGKNQQLRKFIEGRLQIDMTQWTADCKSCADVCPSGCLTINEKNQLEVNEEKCIYCGSCERECMNLGKEGLIKVIRKRLLYEGKIDEFSTPWNDIVTKLISFEVMAKELKGKATEEAAERVKTQLKHLLK
;
A
#
# COMPACT_ATOMS: atom_id res chain seq x y z
N MET A 1 19.09 6.42 21.80
CA MET A 1 17.82 7.18 21.91
C MET A 1 16.70 6.17 21.72
N ILE A 2 15.80 6.08 22.70
CA ILE A 2 14.92 4.94 23.03
C ILE A 2 14.12 4.48 21.80
N PRO A 3 14.04 3.17 21.48
CA PRO A 3 13.28 2.72 20.33
C PRO A 3 11.80 2.96 20.62
N TYR A 4 11.10 3.50 19.64
CA TYR A 4 9.66 3.68 19.59
C TYR A 4 8.91 2.63 20.44
N SER A 5 8.06 3.07 21.38
CA SER A 5 7.41 2.23 22.41
C SER A 5 6.99 0.86 21.86
N GLY A 6 7.49 -0.23 22.46
CA GLY A 6 7.14 -1.61 22.09
C GLY A 6 7.92 -2.23 20.91
N MET A 7 8.86 -1.52 20.29
CA MET A 7 9.73 -2.06 19.24
C MET A 7 10.97 -2.76 19.81
N THR A 8 11.27 -3.96 19.32
CA THR A 8 12.54 -4.68 19.56
C THR A 8 13.31 -4.81 18.24
N LYS A 9 14.60 -4.45 18.23
CA LYS A 9 15.47 -4.69 17.07
C LYS A 9 15.94 -6.14 17.14
N VAL A 10 15.57 -6.96 16.17
CA VAL A 10 15.97 -8.38 16.10
C VAL A 10 17.37 -8.48 15.50
N GLU A 11 17.55 -7.81 14.36
CA GLU A 11 18.82 -7.69 13.65
C GLU A 11 18.82 -6.40 12.82
N ASP A 12 19.86 -6.17 12.02
CA ASP A 12 19.94 -4.95 11.23
C ASP A 12 18.87 -4.91 10.12
N GLY A 13 18.06 -3.85 10.14
CA GLY A 13 16.92 -3.72 9.24
C GLY A 13 15.71 -4.61 9.56
N LEU A 14 15.69 -5.36 10.67
CA LEU A 14 14.53 -6.16 11.08
C LEU A 14 14.01 -5.75 12.45
N HIS A 15 12.82 -5.15 12.47
CA HIS A 15 12.13 -4.75 13.68
C HIS A 15 11.01 -5.73 14.03
N LYS A 16 10.84 -6.01 15.32
CA LYS A 16 9.77 -6.83 15.86
C LYS A 16 8.92 -6.01 16.83
N TYR A 17 7.61 -6.20 16.74
CA TYR A 17 6.63 -5.70 17.69
C TYR A 17 5.85 -6.90 18.24
N GLU A 18 5.57 -6.90 19.54
CA GLU A 18 4.89 -8.01 20.21
C GLU A 18 3.73 -7.49 21.06
N LEU A 19 2.61 -8.20 21.00
CA LEU A 19 1.49 -8.04 21.93
C LEU A 19 1.19 -9.41 22.53
N ARG A 20 1.22 -9.49 23.86
CA ARG A 20 0.93 -10.71 24.59
C ARG A 20 -0.36 -10.54 25.39
N LEU A 21 -1.37 -11.33 25.04
CA LEU A 21 -2.60 -11.47 25.81
C LEU A 21 -2.53 -12.76 26.64
N LEU A 22 -3.50 -12.96 27.54
CA LEU A 22 -3.54 -14.15 28.41
C LEU A 22 -3.60 -15.46 27.62
N THR A 23 -4.22 -15.46 26.44
CA THR A 23 -4.52 -16.66 25.66
C THR A 23 -3.69 -16.80 24.38
N TYR A 24 -3.07 -15.72 23.89
CA TYR A 24 -2.23 -15.77 22.70
C TYR A 24 -1.25 -14.61 22.62
N LYS A 25 -0.22 -14.80 21.78
CA LYS A 25 0.82 -13.84 21.41
C LYS A 25 0.71 -13.52 19.92
N SER A 26 0.70 -12.22 19.62
CA SER A 26 0.80 -11.69 18.27
C SER A 26 2.15 -11.03 18.06
N GLU A 27 2.74 -11.26 16.89
CA GLU A 27 4.05 -10.71 16.50
C GLU A 27 3.92 -10.04 15.13
N LEU A 28 4.46 -8.83 15.01
CA LEU A 28 4.57 -8.11 13.75
C LEU A 28 6.05 -7.86 13.47
N PHE A 29 6.53 -8.34 12.34
CA PHE A 29 7.88 -8.07 11.85
C PHE A 29 7.84 -7.02 10.75
N TYR A 30 8.80 -6.11 10.77
CA TYR A 30 9.02 -5.10 9.75
C TYR A 30 10.46 -5.16 9.24
N ASP A 31 10.62 -5.57 7.99
CA ASP A 31 11.87 -5.69 7.25
C ASP A 31 12.07 -4.41 6.42
N LEU A 32 12.99 -3.56 6.88
CA LEU A 32 13.34 -2.30 6.24
C LEU A 32 13.96 -2.52 4.85
N ASN A 33 14.70 -3.61 4.68
CA ASN A 33 15.39 -3.93 3.43
C ASN A 33 14.41 -4.36 2.33
N LYS A 34 13.24 -4.90 2.72
CA LYS A 34 12.14 -5.19 1.79
C LYS A 34 11.16 -4.05 1.59
N CYS A 35 11.25 -2.96 2.35
CA CYS A 35 10.28 -1.88 2.29
C CYS A 35 10.50 -1.01 1.05
N ILE A 36 9.59 -1.08 0.08
CA ILE A 36 9.66 -0.27 -1.15
C ILE A 36 9.06 1.15 -1.02
N GLY A 37 8.67 1.56 0.20
CA GLY A 37 8.10 2.90 0.44
C GLY A 37 6.80 3.21 -0.30
N CYS A 38 5.95 2.21 -0.57
CA CYS A 38 4.68 2.38 -1.29
C CYS A 38 3.57 3.08 -0.47
N LEU A 39 3.74 3.17 0.85
CA LEU A 39 2.83 3.80 1.82
C LEU A 39 1.46 3.10 2.00
N PHE A 40 1.20 1.95 1.37
CA PHE A 40 -0.09 1.26 1.51
C PHE A 40 -0.44 0.96 2.97
N CYS A 41 0.52 0.45 3.74
CA CYS A 41 0.33 0.16 5.17
C CYS A 41 -0.04 1.40 6.00
N ILE A 42 0.50 2.58 5.67
CA ILE A 42 0.18 3.85 6.33
C ILE A 42 -1.24 4.26 5.93
N GLN A 43 -1.55 4.23 4.64
CA GLN A 43 -2.86 4.61 4.11
C GLN A 43 -3.97 3.74 4.72
N THR A 44 -3.79 2.42 4.76
CA THR A 44 -4.85 1.48 5.13
C THR A 44 -4.90 1.15 6.62
N CYS A 45 -3.99 1.67 7.45
CA CYS A 45 -4.04 1.41 8.89
C CYS A 45 -5.32 2.05 9.50
N PRO A 46 -6.26 1.27 10.07
CA PRO A 46 -7.49 1.83 10.63
C PRO A 46 -7.25 2.61 11.94
N LYS A 47 -6.08 2.44 12.56
CA LYS A 47 -5.69 3.13 13.79
C LYS A 47 -4.64 4.22 13.58
N GLU A 48 -4.25 4.45 12.32
CA GLU A 48 -3.21 5.42 11.97
C GLU A 48 -1.92 5.21 12.81
N ALA A 49 -1.64 3.96 13.14
CA ALA A 49 -0.54 3.56 14.02
C ALA A 49 0.80 3.52 13.29
N ILE A 50 0.83 3.72 11.97
CA ILE A 50 2.05 3.62 11.17
C ILE A 50 2.35 5.00 10.59
N THR A 51 3.55 5.51 10.88
CA THR A 51 4.07 6.76 10.32
C THR A 51 5.38 6.49 9.60
N ARG A 52 5.84 7.45 8.79
CA ARG A 52 7.14 7.39 8.12
C ARG A 52 8.08 8.41 8.75
N THR A 53 9.28 8.00 9.08
CA THR A 53 10.34 8.84 9.63
C THR A 53 11.59 8.76 8.74
N VAL A 54 12.52 9.70 8.95
CA VAL A 54 13.85 9.68 8.34
C VAL A 54 14.87 9.83 9.47
N GLU A 55 15.78 8.87 9.58
CA GLU A 55 16.88 8.94 10.53
C GLU A 55 18.19 8.62 9.83
N LYS A 56 19.22 9.47 10.02
CA LYS A 56 20.53 9.33 9.36
C LYS A 56 20.43 9.16 7.83
N GLY A 57 19.46 9.83 7.21
CA GLY A 57 19.21 9.76 5.76
C GLY A 57 18.44 8.51 5.29
N VAL A 58 18.06 7.60 6.20
CA VAL A 58 17.29 6.40 5.87
C VAL A 58 15.83 6.61 6.24
N ALA A 59 14.94 6.50 5.25
CA ALA A 59 13.50 6.60 5.46
C ALA A 59 12.88 5.24 5.77
N TYR A 60 12.18 5.12 6.90
CA TYR A 60 11.54 3.87 7.32
C TYR A 60 10.22 4.13 8.06
N ASN A 61 9.41 3.08 8.20
CA ASN A 61 8.13 3.17 8.90
C ASN A 61 8.32 2.90 10.40
N VAL A 62 7.56 3.62 11.22
CA VAL A 62 7.47 3.44 12.67
C VAL A 62 6.06 3.00 13.01
N VAL A 63 5.93 2.00 13.89
CA VAL A 63 4.65 1.55 14.43
C VAL A 63 4.50 2.04 15.87
N ASP A 64 3.45 2.79 16.13
CA ASP A 64 3.00 3.22 17.45
C ASP A 64 2.19 2.09 18.10
N MET A 65 2.79 1.40 19.08
CA MET A 65 2.18 0.27 19.75
C MET A 65 1.04 0.65 20.70
N GLU A 66 0.90 1.92 21.08
CA GLU A 66 -0.25 2.38 21.87
C GLU A 66 -1.51 2.48 21.00
N LYS A 67 -1.34 2.74 19.70
CA LYS A 67 -2.44 2.76 18.71
C LYS A 67 -2.64 1.42 18.01
N CYS A 68 -1.58 0.63 17.85
CA CYS A 68 -1.60 -0.58 17.05
C CYS A 68 -2.55 -1.63 17.64
N ALA A 69 -3.58 -1.99 16.88
CA ALA A 69 -4.52 -3.04 17.25
C ALA A 69 -4.06 -4.46 16.87
N MET A 70 -2.83 -4.63 16.34
CA MET A 70 -2.29 -5.93 15.91
C MET A 70 -3.25 -6.70 14.99
N CYS A 71 -3.84 -6.02 14.00
CA CYS A 71 -4.86 -6.60 13.12
C CYS A 71 -4.30 -7.27 11.84
N GLY A 72 -3.02 -7.06 11.51
CA GLY A 72 -2.37 -7.67 10.35
C GLY A 72 -2.68 -7.05 8.98
N ILE A 73 -3.45 -5.95 8.90
CA ILE A 73 -3.75 -5.27 7.61
C ILE A 73 -2.48 -4.81 6.88
N CYS A 74 -1.46 -4.36 7.63
CA CYS A 74 -0.19 -3.94 7.05
C CYS A 74 0.57 -5.08 6.35
N ASP A 75 0.49 -6.32 6.84
CA ASP A 75 1.00 -7.51 6.15
C ASP A 75 0.13 -7.83 4.92
N TYR A 76 -1.19 -7.94 5.14
CA TYR A 76 -2.17 -8.27 4.11
C TYR A 76 -1.98 -7.46 2.82
N ILE A 77 -1.86 -6.13 2.95
CA ILE A 77 -1.76 -5.20 1.83
C ILE A 77 -0.32 -4.89 1.38
N CYS A 78 0.71 -5.46 2.02
CA CYS A 78 2.09 -5.15 1.67
C CYS A 78 2.48 -5.82 0.34
N PRO A 79 2.75 -5.07 -0.74
CA PRO A 79 3.15 -5.67 -2.00
C PRO A 79 4.55 -6.28 -1.92
N SER A 80 5.42 -5.76 -1.05
CA SER A 80 6.81 -6.20 -0.94
C SER A 80 7.06 -7.24 0.16
N GLY A 81 6.02 -7.59 0.94
CA GLY A 81 6.13 -8.50 2.07
C GLY A 81 7.03 -7.98 3.22
N ALA A 82 7.25 -6.66 3.29
CA ALA A 82 8.06 -6.02 4.31
C ALA A 82 7.45 -6.10 5.72
N PHE A 83 6.11 -6.13 5.82
CA PHE A 83 5.44 -6.46 7.06
C PHE A 83 5.01 -7.92 7.04
N GLN A 84 5.21 -8.64 8.15
CA GLN A 84 4.75 -10.01 8.34
C GLN A 84 4.13 -10.18 9.72
N PHE A 85 2.89 -10.66 9.76
CA PHE A 85 2.10 -10.76 10.97
C PHE A 85 1.86 -12.23 11.35
N PHE A 86 2.09 -12.55 12.61
CA PHE A 86 2.01 -13.91 13.15
C PHE A 86 1.14 -13.92 14.40
N ILE A 87 0.42 -15.03 14.59
CA ILE A 87 -0.29 -15.36 15.83
C ILE A 87 0.13 -16.77 16.20
N GLU A 88 0.60 -16.97 17.43
CA GLU A 88 1.13 -18.27 17.88
C GLU A 88 2.16 -18.86 16.90
N GLY A 89 3.07 -18.01 16.40
CA GLY A 89 4.12 -18.40 15.46
C GLY A 89 3.64 -18.75 14.04
N THR A 90 2.33 -18.70 13.77
CA THR A 90 1.75 -18.98 12.45
C THR A 90 1.46 -17.67 11.72
N ARG A 91 1.96 -17.52 10.48
CA ARG A 91 1.61 -16.38 9.63
C ARG A 91 0.17 -16.52 9.15
N LYS A 92 -0.76 -15.80 9.78
CA LYS A 92 -2.18 -15.82 9.45
C LYS A 92 -2.82 -14.47 9.74
N ILE A 93 -3.80 -14.09 8.92
CA ILE A 93 -4.56 -12.86 9.08
C ILE A 93 -5.98 -13.24 9.49
N LEU A 94 -6.32 -13.07 10.77
CA LEU A 94 -7.65 -13.45 11.28
C LEU A 94 -8.80 -12.76 10.55
N LEU A 95 -8.56 -11.54 10.03
CA LEU A 95 -9.54 -10.80 9.26
C LEU A 95 -9.86 -11.48 7.91
N VAL A 96 -8.94 -12.25 7.35
CA VAL A 96 -9.22 -13.08 6.16
C VAL A 96 -9.95 -14.35 6.58
N ASP A 97 -9.49 -15.01 7.65
CA ASP A 97 -10.07 -16.25 8.16
C ASP A 97 -11.56 -16.08 8.55
N ASN A 98 -11.90 -14.94 9.16
CA ASN A 98 -13.27 -14.62 9.56
C ASN A 98 -14.10 -13.92 8.47
N LYS A 99 -13.59 -13.87 7.23
CA LYS A 99 -14.24 -13.23 6.06
C LYS A 99 -14.51 -11.73 6.19
N SER A 100 -13.84 -11.03 7.12
CA SER A 100 -13.90 -9.56 7.20
C SER A 100 -13.16 -8.90 6.02
N LEU A 101 -12.08 -9.53 5.56
CA LEU A 101 -11.32 -9.18 4.37
C LEU A 101 -11.37 -10.34 3.37
N PRO A 102 -11.44 -10.06 2.07
CA PRO A 102 -11.33 -11.11 1.07
C PRO A 102 -9.91 -11.66 0.97
N LYS A 103 -9.74 -12.77 0.26
CA LYS A 103 -8.42 -13.22 -0.18
C LYS A 103 -8.01 -12.45 -1.44
N LEU A 104 -6.85 -11.80 -1.41
CA LEU A 104 -6.33 -11.11 -2.60
C LEU A 104 -5.92 -12.11 -3.67
N VAL A 105 -6.30 -11.82 -4.92
CA VAL A 105 -5.76 -12.50 -6.09
C VAL A 105 -4.44 -11.82 -6.43
N VAL A 106 -3.34 -12.54 -6.19
CA VAL A 106 -1.98 -12.02 -6.31
C VAL A 106 -1.30 -12.65 -7.52
N THR A 107 -0.71 -11.80 -8.35
CA THR A 107 0.30 -12.19 -9.35
C THR A 107 1.66 -11.79 -8.82
N GLU A 108 2.58 -12.74 -8.69
CA GLU A 108 3.98 -12.42 -8.35
C GLU A 108 4.68 -11.84 -9.57
N ILE A 109 5.40 -10.75 -9.37
CA ILE A 109 6.24 -10.14 -10.40
C ILE A 109 7.67 -9.99 -9.91
N SER A 110 8.62 -10.18 -10.83
CA SER A 110 10.03 -9.90 -10.55
C SER A 110 10.26 -8.38 -10.56
N GLY A 111 10.41 -7.79 -9.38
CA GLY A 111 10.88 -6.42 -9.22
C GLY A 111 12.40 -6.32 -9.40
N LYS A 112 12.96 -5.12 -9.18
CA LYS A 112 14.39 -4.87 -9.36
C LYS A 112 15.27 -5.67 -8.38
N ASN A 113 14.88 -5.70 -7.10
CA ASN A 113 15.69 -6.28 -6.03
C ASN A 113 14.96 -7.40 -5.25
N GLN A 114 13.69 -7.67 -5.58
CA GLN A 114 12.86 -8.64 -4.88
C GLN A 114 11.60 -8.99 -5.69
N GLN A 115 10.93 -10.07 -5.29
CA GLN A 115 9.57 -10.36 -5.75
C GLN A 115 8.59 -9.35 -5.15
N LEU A 116 7.57 -9.02 -5.93
CA LEU A 116 6.48 -8.12 -5.54
C LEU A 116 5.14 -8.75 -5.88
N ARG A 117 4.18 -8.56 -4.98
CA ARG A 117 2.79 -8.98 -5.11
C ARG A 117 2.01 -7.91 -5.86
N LYS A 118 1.49 -8.25 -7.04
CA LYS A 118 0.55 -7.44 -7.80
C LYS A 118 -0.88 -7.91 -7.52
N PHE A 119 -1.68 -7.04 -6.92
CA PHE A 119 -3.10 -7.28 -6.63
C PHE A 119 -3.96 -6.03 -6.93
N ILE A 120 -3.41 -5.06 -7.67
CA ILE A 120 -4.09 -3.85 -8.12
C ILE A 120 -4.07 -3.85 -9.65
N GLU A 121 -5.21 -3.57 -10.25
CA GLU A 121 -5.31 -3.19 -11.66
C GLU A 121 -5.45 -1.68 -11.79
N GLY A 122 -4.83 -1.12 -12.82
CA GLY A 122 -4.76 0.32 -13.01
C GLY A 122 -4.31 0.70 -14.41
N ARG A 123 -3.87 1.94 -14.55
CA ARG A 123 -3.12 2.42 -15.72
C ARG A 123 -2.15 3.52 -15.29
N LEU A 124 -1.03 3.62 -15.99
CA LEU A 124 -0.16 4.78 -15.93
C LEU A 124 -0.59 5.80 -16.99
N GLN A 125 -0.73 7.06 -16.59
CA GLN A 125 -0.89 8.17 -17.53
C GLN A 125 0.37 9.03 -17.44
N ILE A 126 1.07 9.16 -18.56
CA ILE A 126 2.32 9.91 -18.65
C ILE A 126 2.14 11.04 -19.67
N ASP A 127 2.39 12.27 -19.24
CA ASP A 127 2.36 13.44 -20.11
C ASP A 127 3.76 13.68 -20.69
N MET A 128 4.01 13.11 -21.88
CA MET A 128 5.31 13.23 -22.55
C MET A 128 5.65 14.66 -22.98
N THR A 129 4.71 15.61 -22.94
CA THR A 129 4.99 17.03 -23.24
C THR A 129 5.75 17.73 -22.12
N GLN A 130 5.62 17.23 -20.89
CA GLN A 130 6.33 17.73 -19.69
C GLN A 130 7.63 16.97 -19.41
N TRP A 131 7.86 15.86 -20.12
CA TRP A 131 9.02 15.01 -19.91
C TRP A 131 10.22 15.50 -20.73
N THR A 132 11.40 15.43 -20.12
CA THR A 132 12.66 15.87 -20.71
C THR A 132 13.67 14.72 -20.68
N ALA A 133 14.53 14.63 -21.71
CA ALA A 133 15.44 13.48 -21.90
C ALA A 133 16.49 13.30 -20.78
N ASP A 134 16.73 14.33 -19.98
CA ASP A 134 17.58 14.32 -18.80
C ASP A 134 16.87 13.79 -17.53
N CYS A 135 15.55 13.56 -17.58
CA CYS A 135 14.75 13.17 -16.43
C CYS A 135 14.55 11.64 -16.35
N LYS A 136 15.22 11.01 -15.36
CA LYS A 136 15.16 9.56 -15.11
C LYS A 136 14.60 9.15 -13.74
N SER A 137 14.22 10.10 -12.89
CA SER A 137 13.89 9.86 -11.48
C SER A 137 12.77 8.84 -11.27
N CYS A 138 11.76 8.83 -12.14
CA CYS A 138 10.65 7.87 -12.06
C CYS A 138 11.11 6.42 -12.30
N ALA A 139 12.09 6.22 -13.17
CA ALA A 139 12.71 4.93 -13.43
C ALA A 139 13.58 4.52 -12.24
N ASP A 140 14.35 5.45 -11.65
CA ASP A 140 15.20 5.19 -10.50
C ASP A 140 14.39 4.68 -9.29
N VAL A 141 13.29 5.36 -8.97
CA VAL A 141 12.43 5.00 -7.83
C VAL A 141 11.47 3.83 -8.10
N CYS A 142 11.37 3.34 -9.35
CA CYS A 142 10.41 2.28 -9.70
C CYS A 142 10.84 0.92 -9.13
N PRO A 143 10.12 0.36 -8.12
CA PRO A 143 10.55 -0.89 -7.48
C PRO A 143 10.32 -2.11 -8.37
N SER A 144 9.29 -2.06 -9.23
CA SER A 144 8.94 -3.19 -10.08
C SER A 144 9.69 -3.25 -11.40
N GLY A 145 10.47 -2.21 -11.73
CA GLY A 145 11.11 -2.10 -13.04
C GLY A 145 10.12 -1.95 -14.20
N CYS A 146 8.92 -1.43 -13.93
CA CYS A 146 7.94 -1.06 -14.95
C CYS A 146 8.39 0.17 -15.76
N LEU A 147 9.11 1.10 -15.13
CA LEU A 147 9.68 2.28 -15.77
C LEU A 147 11.20 2.11 -15.84
N THR A 148 11.76 2.19 -17.04
CA THR A 148 13.20 2.07 -17.31
C THR A 148 13.67 3.14 -18.29
N ILE A 149 14.96 3.45 -18.28
CA ILE A 149 15.58 4.32 -19.28
C ILE A 149 16.45 3.45 -20.19
N ASN A 150 16.24 3.55 -21.51
CA ASN A 150 17.02 2.80 -22.48
C ASN A 150 18.34 3.52 -22.86
N GLU A 151 19.13 2.88 -23.72
CA GLU A 151 20.43 3.39 -24.17
C GLU A 151 20.35 4.74 -24.89
N LYS A 152 19.18 5.11 -25.42
CA LYS A 152 18.92 6.38 -26.10
C LYS A 152 18.40 7.46 -25.14
N ASN A 153 18.49 7.24 -23.82
CA ASN A 153 17.91 8.08 -22.78
C ASN A 153 16.40 8.29 -22.96
N GLN A 154 15.66 7.28 -23.41
CA GLN A 154 14.20 7.35 -23.55
C GLN A 154 13.52 6.51 -22.47
N LEU A 155 12.39 7.01 -21.96
CA LEU A 155 11.55 6.31 -21.00
C LEU A 155 10.83 5.14 -21.69
N GLU A 156 11.09 3.93 -21.21
CA GLU A 156 10.38 2.71 -21.58
C GLU A 156 9.43 2.29 -20.46
N VAL A 157 8.23 1.86 -20.86
CA VAL A 157 7.15 1.51 -19.94
C VAL A 157 6.67 0.09 -20.23
N ASN A 158 6.82 -0.79 -19.26
CA ASN A 158 6.17 -2.10 -19.24
C ASN A 158 5.11 -2.14 -18.14
N GLU A 159 3.87 -1.79 -18.48
CA GLU A 159 2.76 -1.72 -17.51
C GLU A 159 2.37 -3.07 -16.90
N GLU A 160 2.71 -4.19 -17.52
CA GLU A 160 2.44 -5.53 -16.95
C GLU A 160 3.19 -5.72 -15.63
N LYS A 161 4.39 -5.14 -15.52
CA LYS A 161 5.17 -5.10 -14.28
C LYS A 161 4.71 -4.02 -13.29
N CYS A 162 3.76 -3.15 -13.64
CA CYS A 162 3.32 -2.10 -12.72
C CYS A 162 2.47 -2.71 -11.58
N ILE A 163 2.83 -2.41 -10.33
CA ILE A 163 2.00 -2.71 -9.14
C ILE A 163 1.16 -1.51 -8.68
N TYR A 164 1.21 -0.41 -9.43
CA TYR A 164 0.47 0.83 -9.16
C TYR A 164 0.71 1.42 -7.76
N CYS A 165 1.94 1.29 -7.24
CA CYS A 165 2.33 1.78 -5.90
C CYS A 165 2.38 3.32 -5.79
N GLY A 166 2.48 4.03 -6.91
CA GLY A 166 2.53 5.50 -6.93
C GLY A 166 3.89 6.11 -6.58
N SER A 167 4.98 5.32 -6.47
CA SER A 167 6.30 5.88 -6.16
C SER A 167 6.79 6.86 -7.23
N CYS A 168 6.56 6.57 -8.51
CA CYS A 168 6.91 7.47 -9.61
C CYS A 168 6.11 8.79 -9.59
N GLU A 169 4.80 8.73 -9.33
CA GLU A 169 3.95 9.93 -9.21
C GLU A 169 4.39 10.81 -8.02
N ARG A 170 4.69 10.20 -6.87
CA ARG A 170 5.23 10.94 -5.71
C ARG A 170 6.57 11.60 -6.01
N GLU A 171 7.44 10.90 -6.71
CA GLU A 171 8.74 11.46 -7.09
C GLU A 171 8.59 12.62 -8.09
N CYS A 172 7.67 12.53 -9.05
CA CYS A 172 7.36 13.65 -9.93
C CYS A 172 6.86 14.88 -9.16
N MET A 173 6.01 14.71 -8.13
CA MET A 173 5.58 15.80 -7.25
C MET A 173 6.75 16.41 -6.46
N ASN A 174 7.64 15.59 -5.91
CA ASN A 174 8.83 16.07 -5.18
C ASN A 174 9.76 16.93 -6.06
N LEU A 175 9.74 16.71 -7.38
CA LEU A 175 10.53 17.45 -8.37
C LEU A 175 9.78 18.65 -8.97
N GLY A 176 8.56 18.97 -8.50
CA GLY A 176 7.74 20.06 -9.06
C GLY A 176 7.24 19.79 -10.48
N LYS A 177 7.07 18.52 -10.85
CA LYS A 177 6.53 18.05 -12.13
C LYS A 177 5.17 17.39 -11.94
N GLU A 178 4.24 18.09 -11.27
CA GLU A 178 2.91 17.57 -10.97
C GLU A 178 2.16 17.21 -12.26
N GLY A 179 1.54 16.03 -12.29
CA GLY A 179 0.78 15.56 -13.44
C GLY A 179 1.60 14.92 -14.57
N LEU A 180 2.94 14.98 -14.52
CA LEU A 180 3.81 14.28 -15.48
C LEU A 180 3.55 12.77 -15.47
N ILE A 181 3.46 12.15 -14.30
CA ILE A 181 3.03 10.76 -14.14
C ILE A 181 1.87 10.73 -13.15
N LYS A 182 0.76 10.12 -13.57
CA LYS A 182 -0.40 9.85 -12.72
C LYS A 182 -0.68 8.36 -12.65
N VAL A 183 -0.74 7.81 -11.43
CA VAL A 183 -1.06 6.41 -11.21
C VAL A 183 -2.55 6.27 -10.92
N ILE A 184 -3.30 5.71 -11.87
CA ILE A 184 -4.74 5.50 -11.72
C ILE A 184 -4.97 4.05 -11.32
N ARG A 185 -5.38 3.83 -10.06
CA ARG A 185 -5.77 2.53 -9.55
C ARG A 185 -7.25 2.33 -9.81
N LYS A 186 -7.59 1.29 -10.58
CA LYS A 186 -8.96 0.97 -10.97
C LYS A 186 -9.65 0.09 -9.94
N ARG A 187 -9.02 -1.02 -9.56
CA ARG A 187 -9.60 -2.00 -8.63
C ARG A 187 -8.53 -2.84 -7.95
N LEU A 188 -8.92 -3.45 -6.83
CA LEU A 188 -8.17 -4.48 -6.14
C LEU A 188 -8.64 -5.83 -6.67
N LEU A 189 -7.72 -6.78 -6.80
CA LEU A 189 -7.99 -8.13 -7.25
C LEU A 189 -8.18 -9.03 -6.04
N TYR A 190 -9.35 -9.64 -5.92
CA TYR A 190 -9.72 -10.46 -4.76
C TYR A 190 -10.79 -11.51 -5.12
N GLU A 191 -10.87 -12.55 -4.29
CA GLU A 191 -11.86 -13.62 -4.39
C GLU A 191 -13.15 -13.24 -3.62
N GLY A 192 -14.32 -13.55 -4.19
CA GLY A 192 -15.65 -13.30 -3.57
C GLY A 192 -16.41 -12.10 -4.14
N LYS A 193 -17.54 -11.73 -3.54
CA LYS A 193 -18.37 -10.59 -3.97
C LYS A 193 -18.26 -9.40 -3.01
N ILE A 194 -18.29 -8.18 -3.55
CA ILE A 194 -18.03 -6.94 -2.78
C ILE A 194 -18.97 -6.73 -1.57
N ASP A 195 -20.21 -7.22 -1.65
CA ASP A 195 -21.25 -7.12 -0.63
C ASP A 195 -21.11 -8.12 0.52
N GLU A 196 -20.11 -9.01 0.46
CA GLU A 196 -19.85 -10.04 1.48
C GLU A 196 -18.88 -9.58 2.57
N PHE A 197 -18.30 -8.36 2.46
CA PHE A 197 -17.16 -7.94 3.29
C PHE A 197 -17.47 -6.76 4.24
N SER A 198 -16.66 -6.67 5.29
CA SER A 198 -16.84 -5.76 6.42
C SER A 198 -16.37 -4.32 6.13
N THR A 199 -16.69 -3.38 7.03
CA THR A 199 -16.20 -1.99 6.99
C THR A 199 -14.68 -1.85 6.78
N PRO A 200 -13.81 -2.62 7.47
CA PRO A 200 -12.37 -2.65 7.18
C PRO A 200 -12.00 -2.84 5.71
N TRP A 201 -12.74 -3.67 4.97
CA TRP A 201 -12.50 -3.85 3.54
C TRP A 201 -12.87 -2.61 2.75
N ASN A 202 -14.06 -2.05 2.99
CA ASN A 202 -14.51 -0.81 2.33
C ASN A 202 -13.53 0.35 2.58
N ASP A 203 -12.97 0.45 3.78
CA ASP A 203 -11.95 1.45 4.12
C ASP A 203 -10.66 1.24 3.33
N ILE A 204 -10.21 -0.01 3.14
CA ILE A 204 -9.04 -0.30 2.29
C ILE A 204 -9.30 0.11 0.85
N VAL A 205 -10.45 -0.28 0.29
CA VAL A 205 -10.81 -0.01 -1.10
C VAL A 205 -10.90 1.50 -1.34
N THR A 206 -11.60 2.24 -0.47
CA THR A 206 -11.74 3.72 -0.59
C THR A 206 -10.41 4.47 -0.49
N LYS A 207 -9.46 3.97 0.32
CA LYS A 207 -8.16 4.62 0.48
C LYS A 207 -7.16 4.27 -0.61
N LEU A 208 -7.29 3.09 -1.24
CA LEU A 208 -6.36 2.66 -2.28
C LEU A 208 -6.88 2.91 -3.70
N ILE A 209 -8.18 2.93 -3.94
CA ILE A 209 -8.78 3.14 -5.26
C ILE A 209 -9.52 4.48 -5.27
N SER A 210 -9.44 5.21 -6.38
CA SER A 210 -10.20 6.46 -6.53
C SER A 210 -11.72 6.20 -6.52
N PHE A 211 -12.46 7.01 -5.76
CA PHE A 211 -13.92 6.93 -5.59
C PHE A 211 -14.70 6.85 -6.92
N GLU A 212 -14.24 7.55 -7.96
CA GLU A 212 -14.87 7.57 -9.29
C GLU A 212 -14.92 6.18 -9.96
N VAL A 213 -13.98 5.28 -9.63
CA VAL A 213 -13.93 3.93 -10.19
C VAL A 213 -14.76 2.96 -9.34
N MET A 214 -14.72 3.10 -8.02
CA MET A 214 -15.59 2.39 -7.07
C MET A 214 -17.08 2.55 -7.43
N ALA A 215 -17.52 3.78 -7.70
CA ALA A 215 -18.90 4.06 -8.10
C ALA A 215 -19.31 3.39 -9.43
N LYS A 216 -18.35 3.08 -10.31
CA LYS A 216 -18.60 2.39 -11.59
C LYS A 216 -18.71 0.87 -11.43
N GLU A 217 -17.93 0.25 -10.54
CA GLU A 217 -18.02 -1.18 -10.25
C GLU A 217 -19.28 -1.54 -9.45
N LEU A 218 -19.76 -0.62 -8.62
CA LEU A 218 -20.94 -0.79 -7.76
C LEU A 218 -22.29 -0.64 -8.49
N LYS A 219 -22.39 -0.68 -9.82
CA LYS A 219 -23.69 -0.51 -10.53
C LYS A 219 -24.69 -1.65 -10.22
N GLY A 220 -25.43 -1.45 -9.13
CA GLY A 220 -26.64 -2.14 -8.69
C GLY A 220 -27.38 -1.22 -7.72
N LYS A 221 -28.70 -1.06 -7.86
CA LYS A 221 -29.52 0.04 -7.28
C LYS A 221 -29.36 0.33 -5.77
N ALA A 222 -28.78 -0.57 -4.97
CA ALA A 222 -28.58 -0.38 -3.53
C ALA A 222 -27.42 0.58 -3.17
N THR A 223 -26.54 0.91 -4.11
CA THR A 223 -25.25 1.58 -3.82
C THR A 223 -25.23 3.08 -4.16
N GLU A 224 -26.20 3.62 -4.90
CA GLU A 224 -26.33 5.06 -5.11
C GLU A 224 -26.59 5.79 -3.78
N GLU A 225 -27.43 5.22 -2.91
CA GLU A 225 -27.65 5.76 -1.56
C GLU A 225 -26.40 5.64 -0.68
N ALA A 226 -25.62 4.55 -0.81
CA ALA A 226 -24.37 4.39 -0.08
C ALA A 226 -23.29 5.39 -0.55
N ALA A 227 -23.18 5.59 -1.86
CA ALA A 227 -22.29 6.59 -2.46
C ALA A 227 -22.66 8.02 -2.04
N GLU A 228 -23.95 8.34 -1.94
CA GLU A 228 -24.42 9.66 -1.53
C GLU A 228 -24.24 9.90 -0.02
N ARG A 229 -24.39 8.87 0.83
CA ARG A 229 -24.06 8.93 2.26
C ARG A 229 -22.58 9.20 2.50
N VAL A 230 -21.70 8.53 1.74
CA VAL A 230 -20.24 8.73 1.84
C VAL A 230 -19.82 10.12 1.32
N LYS A 231 -20.42 10.62 0.22
CA LYS A 231 -20.23 12.03 -0.21
C LYS A 231 -20.64 13.03 0.85
N THR A 232 -21.73 12.76 1.57
CA THR A 232 -22.22 13.62 2.66
C THR A 232 -21.25 13.61 3.84
N GLN A 233 -20.65 12.45 4.14
CA GLN A 233 -19.64 12.29 5.19
C GLN A 233 -18.32 13.01 4.87
N LEU A 234 -17.89 13.02 3.59
CA LEU A 234 -16.70 13.75 3.13
C LEU A 234 -16.87 15.27 3.16
N LYS A 235 -18.08 15.79 2.92
CA LYS A 235 -18.37 17.24 3.07
C LYS A 235 -18.18 17.74 4.51
N HIS A 236 -18.29 16.86 5.50
CA HIS A 236 -18.09 17.19 6.91
C HIS A 236 -16.62 17.15 7.34
N LEU A 237 -15.76 16.42 6.61
CA LEU A 237 -14.32 16.30 6.88
C LEU A 237 -13.47 17.35 6.15
N LEU A 238 -14.07 18.12 5.24
CA LEU A 238 -13.44 19.21 4.48
C LEU A 238 -13.94 20.61 4.91
N LYS A 239 -14.42 20.73 6.16
CA LYS A 239 -14.66 22.01 6.84
C LYS A 239 -13.63 22.23 7.93
#